data_AF-A0A9D6E3B4-F1
#
_entry.id   AF-A0A9D6E3B4-F1
#
_cell.length_a   1.000
_cell.length_b   1.000
_cell.length_c   1.000
_cell.angle_alpha   90.00
_cell.angle_beta   90.00
_cell.angle_gamma   90.00
#
_symmetry.space_group_name_H-M   'P 1'
#
loop_
_entity.id
_entity.type
_entity.pdbx_description
1 polymer ?
#
loop_
_entity_poly.entity_id
_entity_poly.type
_entity_poly.pdbx_seq_one_letter_code
_entity_poly.pdbx_strand_id
1 'polypeptide(L)'
;MLKLKTDRKVKIHLPKIHLSSREKDFSLGQLLVFGLVFAGIGGYFLWQAFAATPGFVPETGRFYLTHAEIDVMKQNIANKAWAKTAWQNTLNQANSALTAGANVPDPTKDYTERTTTDCLGEKRGWHNCLYLPGMNNGHQVRDLALAYAVTSDIKYGNKAKEILLAWATKYNPQTPSSKIGHYVAEPVGFMLKGFMAY
;
A
#
# COMPACT_ATOMS: atom_id res chain seq x y z
N MET A 1 -34.54 -15.96 -30.07
CA MET A 1 -34.84 -15.01 -28.96
C MET A 1 -35.01 -15.83 -27.68
N LEU A 2 -33.93 -16.06 -26.91
CA LEU A 2 -33.96 -16.89 -25.69
C LEU A 2 -34.32 -16.03 -24.47
N LYS A 3 -35.41 -16.38 -23.77
CA LYS A 3 -35.79 -15.78 -22.48
C LYS A 3 -35.19 -16.62 -21.35
N LEU A 4 -34.14 -16.10 -20.70
CA LEU A 4 -33.65 -16.61 -19.43
C LEU A 4 -34.58 -16.14 -18.31
N LYS A 5 -35.26 -17.09 -17.65
CA LYS A 5 -35.92 -16.87 -16.36
C LYS A 5 -34.94 -17.27 -15.26
N THR A 6 -34.58 -16.34 -14.39
CA THR A 6 -33.77 -16.65 -13.21
C THR A 6 -34.35 -15.91 -12.02
N ASP A 7 -35.13 -16.61 -11.21
CA ASP A 7 -35.52 -16.19 -9.88
C ASP A 7 -35.56 -17.43 -8.98
N ARG A 8 -34.46 -17.71 -8.29
CA ARG A 8 -34.46 -18.60 -7.12
C ARG A 8 -34.07 -17.78 -5.90
N LYS A 9 -35.07 -17.41 -5.10
CA LYS A 9 -34.85 -16.89 -3.75
C LYS A 9 -34.41 -18.05 -2.86
N VAL A 10 -33.13 -18.06 -2.46
CA VAL A 10 -32.60 -18.99 -1.46
C VAL A 10 -32.97 -18.47 -0.09
N LYS A 11 -33.88 -19.16 0.62
CA LYS A 11 -34.18 -18.91 2.04
C LYS A 11 -33.12 -19.61 2.88
N ILE A 12 -32.22 -18.84 3.48
CA ILE A 12 -31.23 -19.37 4.43
C ILE A 12 -31.89 -19.42 5.81
N HIS A 13 -32.06 -20.62 6.36
CA HIS A 13 -32.47 -20.82 7.75
C HIS A 13 -31.22 -20.79 8.63
N LEU A 14 -31.09 -19.76 9.46
CA LEU A 14 -30.05 -19.69 10.48
C LEU A 14 -30.56 -20.37 11.77
N PRO A 15 -29.80 -21.30 12.36
CA PRO A 15 -30.17 -21.91 13.63
C PRO A 15 -30.11 -20.88 14.77
N LYS A 16 -31.14 -20.87 15.62
CA LYS A 16 -31.14 -20.09 16.87
C LYS A 16 -30.17 -20.73 17.86
N ILE A 17 -28.98 -20.16 18.01
CA ILE A 17 -28.04 -20.54 19.07
C ILE A 17 -28.56 -19.95 20.39
N HIS A 18 -29.03 -20.81 21.29
CA HIS A 18 -29.29 -20.44 22.68
C HIS A 18 -27.96 -20.39 23.42
N LEU A 19 -27.41 -19.19 23.57
CA LEU A 19 -26.28 -18.95 24.48
C LEU A 19 -26.83 -18.91 25.90
N SER A 20 -26.49 -19.93 26.69
CA SER A 20 -26.74 -19.94 28.13
C SER A 20 -25.92 -18.83 28.78
N SER A 21 -26.60 -17.73 29.15
CA SER A 21 -26.03 -16.62 29.91
C SER A 21 -25.80 -17.04 31.36
N ARG A 22 -24.77 -17.85 31.63
CA ARG A 22 -24.10 -17.81 32.93
C ARG A 22 -23.04 -16.73 32.84
N GLU A 23 -23.45 -15.49 33.05
CA GLU A 23 -22.55 -14.39 33.38
C GLU A 23 -21.80 -14.79 34.65
N LYS A 24 -20.55 -15.26 34.48
CA LYS A 24 -19.60 -15.31 35.57
C LYS A 24 -19.02 -13.92 35.67
N ASP A 25 -19.69 -13.06 36.43
CA ASP A 25 -19.19 -11.73 36.71
C ASP A 25 -17.85 -11.86 37.43
N PHE A 26 -16.79 -11.41 36.77
CA PHE A 26 -15.50 -11.27 37.40
C PHE A 26 -15.61 -10.21 38.47
N SER A 27 -15.13 -10.51 39.68
CA SER A 27 -15.08 -9.48 40.72
C SER A 27 -14.10 -8.38 40.30
N LEU A 28 -14.31 -7.15 40.79
CA LEU A 28 -13.42 -6.02 40.54
C LEU A 28 -11.95 -6.35 40.88
N GLY A 29 -11.75 -7.16 41.93
CA GLY A 29 -10.42 -7.65 42.31
C GLY A 29 -9.81 -8.59 41.27
N GLN A 30 -10.58 -9.50 40.67
CA GLN A 30 -10.10 -10.36 39.60
C GLN A 30 -9.76 -9.55 38.34
N LEU A 31 -10.58 -8.56 37.99
CA LEU A 31 -10.35 -7.65 36.87
C LEU A 31 -9.04 -6.86 37.03
N LEU A 32 -8.75 -6.37 38.24
CA LEU A 32 -7.50 -5.67 38.54
C LEU A 32 -6.27 -6.59 38.46
N VAL A 33 -6.37 -7.81 39.00
CA VAL A 33 -5.27 -8.80 38.92
C VAL A 33 -5.00 -9.20 37.47
N PHE A 34 -6.05 -9.50 36.69
CA PHE A 34 -5.87 -9.79 35.27
C PHE A 34 -5.29 -8.58 34.51
N GLY A 35 -5.78 -7.36 34.76
CA GLY A 35 -5.25 -6.15 34.15
C GLY A 35 -3.75 -5.93 34.41
N LEU A 36 -3.30 -6.14 35.65
CA LEU A 36 -1.89 -6.04 36.03
C LEU A 36 -1.03 -7.14 35.42
N VAL A 37 -1.52 -8.37 35.37
CA VAL A 37 -0.81 -9.50 34.73
C VAL A 37 -0.68 -9.28 33.22
N PHE A 38 -1.73 -8.82 32.55
CA PHE A 38 -1.70 -8.50 31.12
C PHE A 38 -0.81 -7.27 30.83
N ALA A 39 -0.83 -6.24 31.66
CA ALA A 39 0.03 -5.07 31.49
C ALA A 39 1.52 -5.38 31.76
N GLY A 40 1.81 -6.18 32.79
CA GLY A 40 3.17 -6.57 33.15
C GLY A 40 3.75 -7.59 32.18
N ILE A 41 3.10 -8.76 32.05
CA ILE A 41 3.61 -9.86 31.20
C ILE A 41 3.41 -9.51 29.72
N GLY A 42 2.22 -9.06 29.35
CA GLY A 42 1.93 -8.67 27.97
C GLY A 42 2.76 -7.47 27.53
N GLY A 43 2.91 -6.45 28.39
CA GLY A 43 3.78 -5.30 28.12
C GLY A 43 5.26 -5.67 28.01
N TYR A 44 5.75 -6.59 28.86
CA TYR A 44 7.13 -7.09 28.79
C TYR A 44 7.41 -7.85 27.49
N PHE A 45 6.51 -8.73 27.03
CA PHE A 45 6.69 -9.42 25.75
C PHE A 45 6.54 -8.49 24.55
N LEU A 46 5.64 -7.50 24.60
CA LEU A 46 5.54 -6.49 23.56
C LEU A 46 6.82 -5.64 23.48
N TRP A 47 7.33 -5.21 24.65
CA TRP A 47 8.57 -4.45 24.75
C TRP A 47 9.77 -5.27 24.29
N GLN A 48 9.90 -6.54 24.68
CA GLN A 48 10.93 -7.45 24.17
C GLN A 48 10.83 -7.61 22.65
N ALA A 49 9.62 -7.74 22.09
CA ALA A 49 9.45 -7.82 20.64
C ALA A 49 9.92 -6.54 19.91
N PHE A 50 9.68 -5.36 20.49
CA PHE A 50 10.14 -4.08 19.93
C PHE A 50 11.61 -3.75 20.24
N ALA A 51 12.14 -4.20 21.38
CA ALA A 51 13.51 -3.96 21.81
C ALA A 51 14.49 -4.97 21.20
N ALA A 52 14.02 -6.17 20.85
CA ALA A 52 14.81 -7.21 20.19
C ALA A 52 14.77 -7.14 18.67
N THR A 53 13.98 -6.25 18.06
CA THR A 53 14.15 -5.91 16.65
C THR A 53 15.39 -5.02 16.53
N PRO A 54 16.54 -5.52 16.02
CA PRO A 54 17.60 -4.61 15.58
C PRO A 54 16.96 -3.57 14.67
N GLY A 55 17.29 -2.30 14.86
CA GLY A 55 16.75 -1.22 14.04
C GLY A 55 16.79 -1.62 12.57
N PHE A 56 15.75 -1.30 11.80
CA PHE A 56 15.62 -1.73 10.41
C PHE A 56 16.93 -1.47 9.64
N VAL A 57 17.65 -2.54 9.33
CA VAL A 57 18.81 -2.49 8.44
C VAL A 57 18.31 -2.99 7.08
N PRO A 58 18.15 -2.11 6.09
CA PRO A 58 17.78 -2.55 4.75
C PRO A 58 18.83 -3.53 4.25
N GLU A 59 18.39 -4.68 3.76
CA GLU A 59 19.28 -5.56 2.99
C GLU A 59 19.64 -4.86 1.68
N THR A 60 20.84 -5.11 1.16
CA THR A 60 21.32 -4.50 -0.08
C THR A 60 20.26 -4.65 -1.19
N GLY A 61 19.72 -3.52 -1.66
CA GLY A 61 18.68 -3.49 -2.71
C GLY A 61 17.24 -3.63 -2.24
N ARG A 62 16.94 -3.66 -0.93
CA ARG A 62 15.57 -3.71 -0.38
C ARG A 62 15.39 -2.74 0.78
N PHE A 63 14.61 -1.69 0.55
CA PHE A 63 14.40 -0.60 1.51
C PHE A 63 13.17 -0.76 2.43
N TYR A 64 12.35 -1.80 2.24
CA TYR A 64 11.08 -1.96 2.97
C TYR A 64 10.84 -3.33 3.59
N LEU A 65 11.29 -4.42 2.95
CA LEU A 65 11.09 -5.78 3.42
C LEU A 65 12.37 -6.59 3.19
N THR A 66 12.82 -7.29 4.23
CA THR A 66 13.91 -8.29 4.17
C THR A 66 13.44 -9.57 3.46
N HIS A 67 14.38 -10.43 3.04
CA HIS A 67 14.02 -11.75 2.49
C HIS A 67 13.23 -12.59 3.52
N ALA A 68 13.64 -12.56 4.78
CA ALA A 68 12.95 -13.28 5.85
C ALA A 68 11.47 -12.83 6.01
N GLU A 69 11.21 -11.52 5.95
CA GLU A 69 9.84 -11.00 6.01
C GLU A 69 9.00 -11.40 4.79
N ILE A 70 9.60 -11.39 3.59
CA ILE A 70 8.93 -11.88 2.37
C ILE A 70 8.58 -13.36 2.50
N ASP A 71 9.46 -14.17 3.09
CA ASP A 71 9.19 -15.59 3.29
C ASP A 71 8.09 -15.84 4.32
N VAL A 72 8.04 -15.05 5.41
CA VAL A 72 6.91 -15.05 6.35
C VAL A 72 5.61 -14.66 5.64
N MET A 73 5.65 -13.64 4.76
CA MET A 73 4.47 -13.28 3.96
C MET A 73 4.01 -14.43 3.07
N LYS A 74 4.92 -15.09 2.34
CA LYS A 74 4.60 -16.26 1.50
C LYS A 74 3.95 -17.38 2.33
N GLN A 75 4.52 -17.68 3.50
CA GLN A 75 3.95 -18.67 4.42
C GLN A 75 2.54 -18.29 4.88
N ASN A 76 2.31 -17.02 5.24
CA ASN A 76 0.99 -16.55 5.63
C ASN A 76 -0.02 -16.61 4.47
N ILE A 77 0.38 -16.24 3.25
CA ILE A 77 -0.46 -16.35 2.04
C ILE A 77 -0.87 -17.80 1.78
N ALA A 78 0.06 -18.75 1.99
CA ALA A 78 -0.22 -20.18 1.83
C ALA A 78 -1.17 -20.72 2.91
N ASN A 79 -0.99 -20.29 4.16
CA ASN A 79 -1.59 -20.95 5.32
C ASN A 79 -2.79 -20.21 5.93
N LYS A 80 -3.04 -18.94 5.56
CA LYS A 80 -4.08 -18.10 6.18
C LYS A 80 -5.05 -17.58 5.11
N ALA A 81 -6.34 -17.91 5.26
CA ALA A 81 -7.37 -17.51 4.30
C ALA A 81 -7.47 -15.98 4.11
N TRP A 82 -7.39 -15.21 5.21
CA TRP A 82 -7.44 -13.75 5.14
C TRP A 82 -6.24 -13.17 4.37
N ALA A 83 -5.04 -13.75 4.54
CA ALA A 83 -3.83 -13.30 3.88
C ALA A 83 -3.90 -13.61 2.38
N LYS A 84 -4.45 -14.77 2.01
CA LYS A 84 -4.72 -15.12 0.60
C LYS A 84 -5.67 -14.12 -0.06
N THR A 85 -6.75 -13.71 0.60
CA THR A 85 -7.69 -12.71 0.07
C THR A 85 -7.04 -11.34 -0.09
N ALA A 86 -6.32 -10.88 0.94
CA ALA A 86 -5.59 -9.60 0.88
C ALA A 86 -4.52 -9.61 -0.22
N TRP A 87 -3.82 -10.74 -0.38
CA TRP A 87 -2.86 -10.94 -1.44
C TRP A 87 -3.50 -10.91 -2.83
N GLN A 88 -4.65 -11.58 -3.01
CA GLN A 88 -5.35 -11.55 -4.29
C GLN A 88 -5.74 -10.13 -4.71
N ASN A 89 -6.19 -9.30 -3.76
CA ASN A 89 -6.47 -7.89 -4.04
C ASN A 89 -5.22 -7.15 -4.51
N THR A 90 -4.09 -7.33 -3.81
CA THR A 90 -2.79 -6.73 -4.18
C THR A 90 -2.36 -7.18 -5.57
N LEU A 91 -2.46 -8.48 -5.86
CA LEU A 91 -2.09 -9.06 -7.15
C LEU A 91 -3.00 -8.56 -8.28
N ASN A 92 -4.29 -8.37 -8.02
CA ASN A 92 -5.22 -7.79 -8.99
C ASN A 92 -4.81 -6.34 -9.33
N GLN A 93 -4.46 -5.53 -8.33
CA GLN A 93 -3.97 -4.16 -8.55
C GLN A 93 -2.66 -4.14 -9.35
N ALA A 94 -1.72 -5.03 -9.02
CA ALA A 94 -0.48 -5.19 -9.77
C ALA A 94 -0.74 -5.62 -11.22
N ASN A 95 -1.69 -6.53 -11.46
CA ASN A 95 -2.08 -6.95 -12.81
C ASN A 95 -2.71 -5.80 -13.60
N SER A 96 -3.57 -4.99 -13.00
CA SER A 96 -4.11 -3.78 -13.64
C SER A 96 -3.01 -2.75 -13.93
N ALA A 97 -1.99 -2.66 -13.09
CA ALA A 97 -0.85 -1.78 -13.30
C ALA A 97 0.06 -2.21 -14.47
N LEU A 98 0.03 -3.48 -14.90
CA LEU A 98 0.83 -3.96 -16.05
C LEU A 98 0.52 -3.21 -17.34
N THR A 99 -0.73 -2.77 -17.51
CA THR A 99 -1.17 -2.02 -18.70
C THR A 99 -1.26 -0.51 -18.46
N ALA A 100 -0.96 -0.03 -17.25
CA ALA A 100 -1.04 1.39 -16.93
C ALA A 100 0.14 2.17 -17.55
N GLY A 101 -0.12 3.43 -17.92
CA GLY A 101 0.91 4.38 -18.30
C GLY A 101 1.53 5.08 -17.09
N ALA A 102 2.77 5.54 -17.24
CA ALA A 102 3.47 6.32 -16.22
C ALA A 102 2.95 7.77 -16.06
N ASN A 103 1.99 8.21 -16.88
CA ASN A 103 1.26 9.49 -16.74
C ASN A 103 2.08 10.66 -16.17
N VAL A 104 3.32 10.82 -16.64
CA VAL A 104 4.29 11.68 -15.96
C VAL A 104 3.94 13.14 -16.27
N PRO A 105 3.75 14.01 -15.27
CA PRO A 105 3.39 15.41 -15.49
C PRO A 105 4.47 16.17 -16.25
N ASP A 106 4.10 17.23 -16.96
CA ASP A 106 5.05 18.08 -17.68
C ASP A 106 5.88 18.92 -16.68
N PRO A 107 7.20 18.69 -16.58
CA PRO A 107 8.05 19.41 -15.63
C PRO A 107 8.12 20.91 -15.95
N THR A 108 7.85 21.34 -17.18
CA THR A 108 7.99 22.75 -17.57
C THR A 108 6.86 23.62 -17.03
N LYS A 109 5.76 23.00 -16.58
CA LYS A 109 4.57 23.65 -16.05
C LYS A 109 4.76 24.13 -14.62
N ASP A 110 4.06 25.21 -14.29
CA ASP A 110 4.00 25.71 -12.93
C ASP A 110 2.78 25.13 -12.21
N TYR A 111 3.04 24.33 -11.18
CA TYR A 111 2.03 23.71 -10.33
C TYR A 111 1.87 24.45 -8.98
N THR A 112 2.51 25.61 -8.80
CA THR A 112 2.41 26.42 -7.57
C THR A 112 1.08 27.18 -7.48
N GLU A 113 0.57 27.63 -8.62
CA GLU A 113 -0.70 28.34 -8.68
C GLU A 113 -1.85 27.33 -8.74
N ARG A 114 -2.74 27.38 -7.74
CA ARG A 114 -4.00 26.59 -7.77
C ARG A 114 -4.89 26.95 -8.97
N THR A 115 -4.58 28.04 -9.68
CA THR A 115 -5.34 28.63 -10.77
C THR A 115 -4.83 28.27 -12.17
N THR A 116 -3.72 27.52 -12.32
CA THR A 116 -3.26 27.11 -13.66
C THR A 116 -4.29 26.18 -14.30
N THR A 117 -4.94 26.68 -15.36
CA THR A 117 -5.94 25.99 -16.19
C THR A 117 -5.33 24.95 -17.13
N ASP A 118 -4.00 24.80 -17.09
CA ASP A 118 -3.18 24.00 -17.99
C ASP A 118 -3.54 22.51 -18.01
N CYS A 119 -4.36 22.06 -17.07
CA CYS A 119 -5.02 20.78 -17.16
C CYS A 119 -6.53 20.96 -17.04
N LEU A 120 -7.21 20.80 -18.17
CA LEU A 120 -8.67 20.69 -18.24
C LEU A 120 -9.46 21.90 -17.72
N GLY A 121 -8.82 23.06 -17.49
CA GLY A 121 -9.52 24.29 -17.09
C GLY A 121 -10.00 24.33 -15.63
N GLU A 122 -9.50 23.48 -14.73
CA GLU A 122 -9.98 23.39 -13.34
C GLU A 122 -9.10 24.15 -12.32
N LYS A 123 -9.74 24.72 -11.28
CA LYS A 123 -9.11 25.44 -10.14
C LYS A 123 -8.22 24.55 -9.21
N ARG A 124 -7.69 23.44 -9.70
CA ARG A 124 -6.88 22.46 -8.95
C ARG A 124 -5.79 21.80 -9.82
N GLY A 125 -5.16 22.55 -10.72
CA GLY A 125 -4.10 22.05 -11.61
C GLY A 125 -3.00 21.25 -10.89
N TRP A 126 -2.49 21.74 -9.76
CA TRP A 126 -1.48 21.00 -8.97
C TRP A 126 -1.96 19.59 -8.54
N HIS A 127 -3.19 19.49 -8.01
CA HIS A 127 -3.70 18.25 -7.43
C HIS A 127 -3.96 17.22 -8.53
N ASN A 128 -4.64 17.66 -9.59
CA ASN A 128 -5.10 16.74 -10.64
C ASN A 128 -3.98 16.35 -11.61
N CYS A 129 -2.96 17.19 -11.76
CA CYS A 129 -1.93 16.99 -12.79
C CYS A 129 -0.59 16.57 -12.25
N LEU A 130 -0.29 16.88 -11.00
CA LEU A 130 0.98 16.50 -10.38
C LEU A 130 0.76 15.46 -9.30
N TYR A 131 -0.07 15.77 -8.30
CA TYR A 131 -0.25 14.92 -7.13
C TYR A 131 -0.94 13.60 -7.44
N LEU A 132 -2.14 13.63 -8.04
CA LEU A 132 -2.90 12.41 -8.33
C LEU A 132 -2.14 11.47 -9.29
N PRO A 133 -1.57 11.92 -10.41
CA PRO A 133 -0.78 11.06 -11.28
C PRO A 133 0.41 10.43 -10.54
N GLY A 134 1.12 11.25 -9.76
CA GLY A 134 2.22 10.81 -8.92
C GLY A 134 1.83 9.75 -7.89
N MET A 135 0.77 10.00 -7.13
CA MET A 135 0.27 9.07 -6.13
C MET A 135 -0.20 7.77 -6.77
N ASN A 136 -0.94 7.84 -7.87
CA ASN A 136 -1.45 6.67 -8.59
C ASN A 136 -0.31 5.79 -9.09
N ASN A 137 0.72 6.39 -9.69
CA ASN A 137 1.92 5.68 -10.08
C ASN A 137 2.71 5.14 -8.89
N GLY A 138 2.74 5.85 -7.76
CA GLY A 138 3.35 5.38 -6.52
C GLY A 138 2.70 4.10 -6.01
N HIS A 139 1.36 4.08 -5.99
CA HIS A 139 0.61 2.88 -5.64
C HIS A 139 0.87 1.74 -6.63
N GLN A 140 0.86 2.03 -7.93
CA GLN A 140 1.14 1.04 -8.98
C GLN A 140 2.54 0.42 -8.84
N VAL A 141 3.58 1.25 -8.70
CA VAL A 141 4.96 0.79 -8.54
C VAL A 141 5.11 -0.03 -7.26
N ARG A 142 4.51 0.40 -6.14
CA ARG A 142 4.52 -0.36 -4.89
C ARG A 142 3.90 -1.74 -5.08
N ASP A 143 2.71 -1.80 -5.67
CA ASP A 143 1.98 -3.07 -5.85
C ASP A 143 2.72 -4.00 -6.83
N LEU A 144 3.30 -3.45 -7.91
CA LEU A 144 4.17 -4.19 -8.84
C LEU A 144 5.45 -4.70 -8.16
N ALA A 145 6.14 -3.87 -7.39
CA ALA A 145 7.37 -4.25 -6.69
C ALA A 145 7.10 -5.35 -5.64
N LEU A 146 5.97 -5.25 -4.93
CA LEU A 146 5.55 -6.28 -3.98
C LEU A 146 5.17 -7.58 -4.69
N ALA A 147 4.44 -7.51 -5.82
CA ALA A 147 4.17 -8.66 -6.69
C ALA A 147 5.45 -9.34 -7.16
N TYR A 148 6.44 -8.57 -7.63
CA TYR A 148 7.75 -9.10 -7.99
C TYR A 148 8.46 -9.76 -6.82
N ALA A 149 8.50 -9.13 -5.64
CA ALA A 149 9.18 -9.67 -4.48
C ALA A 149 8.60 -11.02 -3.99
N VAL A 150 7.27 -11.15 -3.99
CA VAL A 150 6.59 -12.36 -3.51
C VAL A 150 6.57 -13.47 -4.57
N THR A 151 6.36 -13.13 -5.85
CA THR A 151 6.18 -14.13 -6.93
C THR A 151 7.45 -14.43 -7.73
N SER A 152 8.44 -13.54 -7.68
CA SER A 152 9.61 -13.52 -8.58
C SER A 152 9.28 -13.42 -10.07
N ASP A 153 8.04 -13.07 -10.45
CA ASP A 153 7.67 -12.88 -11.86
C ASP A 153 8.21 -11.53 -12.38
N ILE A 154 9.19 -11.64 -13.28
CA ILE A 154 9.97 -10.52 -13.80
C ILE A 154 9.11 -9.45 -14.49
N LYS A 155 7.91 -9.78 -14.99
CA LYS A 155 7.04 -8.81 -15.67
C LYS A 155 6.66 -7.65 -14.74
N TYR A 156 6.44 -7.93 -13.46
CA TYR A 156 6.10 -6.89 -12.48
C TYR A 156 7.30 -5.99 -12.19
N GLY A 157 8.48 -6.58 -12.03
CA GLY A 157 9.72 -5.82 -11.81
C GLY A 157 10.07 -4.92 -13.01
N ASN A 158 9.93 -5.45 -14.23
CA ASN A 158 10.14 -4.68 -15.45
C ASN A 158 9.16 -3.51 -15.58
N LYS A 159 7.87 -3.71 -15.29
CA LYS A 159 6.88 -2.63 -15.35
C LYS A 159 7.11 -1.57 -14.27
N ALA A 160 7.45 -1.98 -13.04
CA ALA A 160 7.80 -1.04 -11.98
C ALA A 160 8.99 -0.16 -12.40
N LYS A 161 10.05 -0.78 -12.94
CA LYS A 161 11.22 -0.09 -13.50
C LYS A 161 10.84 0.88 -14.62
N GLU A 162 9.99 0.47 -15.56
CA GLU A 162 9.51 1.32 -16.65
C GLU A 162 8.87 2.61 -16.13
N ILE A 163 7.92 2.50 -15.20
CA ILE A 163 7.23 3.66 -14.62
C ILE A 163 8.24 4.58 -13.91
N LEU A 164 9.10 4.00 -13.07
CA LEU A 164 10.10 4.75 -12.31
C LEU A 164 11.09 5.50 -13.22
N LEU A 165 11.61 4.83 -14.25
CA LEU A 165 12.53 5.45 -15.20
C LEU A 165 11.85 6.51 -16.07
N ALA A 166 10.56 6.38 -16.37
CA ALA A 166 9.83 7.43 -17.08
C ALA A 166 9.77 8.72 -16.24
N TRP A 167 9.55 8.62 -14.93
CA TRP A 167 9.63 9.76 -14.01
C TRP A 167 11.06 10.33 -13.95
N ALA A 168 12.06 9.49 -13.70
CA ALA A 168 13.45 9.95 -13.61
C ALA A 168 13.92 10.67 -14.89
N THR A 169 13.64 10.06 -16.06
CA THR A 169 14.03 10.61 -17.37
C THR A 169 13.34 11.94 -17.65
N LYS A 170 12.07 12.09 -17.30
CA LYS A 170 11.34 13.32 -17.60
C LYS A 170 11.79 14.51 -16.75
N TYR A 171 12.34 14.26 -15.55
CA TYR A 171 12.77 15.32 -14.61
C TYR A 171 14.28 15.60 -14.61
N ASN A 172 15.07 14.95 -15.48
CA ASN A 172 16.53 15.08 -15.62
C ASN A 172 16.85 15.49 -17.08
N PRO A 173 17.63 16.56 -17.42
CA PRO A 173 18.70 17.19 -16.63
C PRO A 173 18.36 18.36 -15.70
N GLN A 174 17.20 19.03 -15.79
CA GLN A 174 16.73 19.97 -14.76
C GLN A 174 15.45 20.67 -15.21
N THR A 175 14.46 20.64 -14.33
CA THR A 175 13.44 21.69 -14.27
C THR A 175 14.06 22.92 -13.58
N PRO A 176 13.81 24.17 -14.01
CA PRO A 176 14.31 25.35 -13.31
C PRO A 176 13.98 25.29 -11.81
N SER A 177 14.98 25.49 -10.96
CA SER A 177 14.89 25.31 -9.50
C SER A 177 13.77 26.09 -8.82
N SER A 178 13.33 27.20 -9.42
CA SER A 178 12.19 27.99 -8.98
C SER A 178 10.83 27.28 -9.11
N LYS A 179 10.74 26.21 -9.90
CA LYS A 179 9.51 25.42 -10.14
C LYS A 179 9.45 24.11 -9.32
N ILE A 180 10.48 23.83 -8.51
CA ILE A 180 10.64 22.57 -7.76
C ILE A 180 9.79 22.54 -6.47
N GLY A 181 9.32 23.70 -5.99
CA GLY A 181 8.73 23.89 -4.65
C GLY A 181 7.57 22.95 -4.28
N HIS A 182 6.81 22.42 -5.24
CA HIS A 182 5.71 21.47 -4.98
C HIS A 182 6.03 19.99 -5.23
N TYR A 183 7.19 19.64 -5.81
CA TYR A 183 7.58 18.24 -6.05
C TYR A 183 8.00 17.49 -4.78
N VAL A 184 8.26 18.23 -3.70
CA VAL A 184 9.03 17.76 -2.53
C VAL A 184 8.13 17.42 -1.33
N ALA A 185 6.92 17.97 -1.22
CA ALA A 185 6.18 17.95 0.05
C ALA A 185 5.20 16.77 0.24
N GLU A 186 4.91 15.98 -0.79
CA GLU A 186 3.82 14.99 -0.76
C GLU A 186 4.32 13.54 -0.93
N PRO A 187 3.52 12.49 -0.62
CA PRO A 187 3.95 11.08 -0.61
C PRO A 187 4.61 10.57 -1.89
N VAL A 188 4.36 11.25 -3.02
CA VAL A 188 5.00 11.02 -4.33
C VAL A 188 6.50 11.37 -4.31
N GLY A 189 6.89 12.30 -3.44
CA GLY A 189 8.23 12.84 -3.32
C GLY A 189 9.28 11.78 -3.00
N PHE A 190 8.96 10.64 -2.38
CA PHE A 190 9.95 9.60 -2.17
C PHE A 190 10.35 8.90 -3.47
N MET A 191 9.40 8.59 -4.36
CA MET A 191 9.75 8.05 -5.68
C MET A 191 10.58 9.06 -6.47
N LEU A 192 10.09 10.28 -6.62
CA LEU A 192 10.80 11.33 -7.36
C LEU A 192 12.19 11.62 -6.78
N LYS A 193 12.33 11.84 -5.47
CA LYS A 193 13.62 12.18 -4.84
C LYS A 193 14.59 11.00 -4.83
N GLY A 194 14.11 9.79 -4.54
CA GLY A 194 14.94 8.59 -4.50
C GLY A 194 15.53 8.26 -5.88
N PHE A 195 14.79 8.54 -6.96
CA PHE A 195 15.25 8.30 -8.32
C PHE A 195 15.94 9.50 -8.98
N MET A 196 15.60 10.75 -8.64
CA MET A 196 16.36 11.93 -9.10
C MET A 196 17.74 12.05 -8.45
N ALA A 197 17.94 11.41 -7.30
CA ALA A 197 19.25 11.29 -6.66
C ALA A 197 20.13 10.18 -7.26
N TYR A 198 19.60 9.39 -8.20
CA TYR A 198 20.31 8.34 -8.94
C TYR A 198 20.73 8.85 -10.32
#